data_AF-A0A437R324-F1
#
_entry.id   AF-A0A437R324-F1
#
_cell.length_a   1.000
_cell.length_b   1.000
_cell.length_c   1.000
_cell.angle_alpha   90.00
_cell.angle_beta   90.00
_cell.angle_gamma   90.00
#
_symmetry.space_group_name_H-M   'P 1'
#
loop_
_entity.id
_entity.type
_entity.pdbx_description
1 polymer ?
#
loop_
_entity_poly.entity_id
_entity_poly.type
_entity_poly.pdbx_seq_one_letter_code
_entity_poly.pdbx_strand_id
1 'polypeptide(L)'
;MSKPIKFYVTVKLLFQEHRCALCWHAVTQKISMEKNQFSPPNNEIIGYYQSTASLATRRRYIGMPAPFGNLHLVNSLPAQQGISVPSPLSGLVFPLQQANDALVAAGLCGEGVLIQLQSNRLLAPFDGTCQRLDQAGQHIILRQHNGLRLDIHFPPQCMDHHGKGFDWQIQEQAKINKGQCLLQFDLALFSNWLDAPYCVMTLPQHTKFNRIWSRPCYHQALVDPLFLIELKTTEPG
;
A
#
# COMPACT_ATOMS: atom_id res chain seq x y z
N MET A 1 5.68 0.95 -54.24
CA MET A 1 6.57 2.07 -53.88
C MET A 1 5.82 2.98 -52.93
N SER A 2 6.11 2.92 -51.63
CA SER A 2 5.48 3.79 -50.63
C SER A 2 6.57 4.37 -49.73
N LYS A 3 6.67 5.70 -49.70
CA LYS A 3 7.69 6.45 -48.94
C LYS A 3 7.27 6.52 -47.47
N PRO A 4 8.18 6.35 -46.49
CA PRO A 4 7.83 6.64 -45.10
C PRO A 4 7.90 8.14 -44.84
N ILE A 5 6.83 8.66 -44.23
CA ILE A 5 6.69 10.03 -43.72
C ILE A 5 7.48 10.14 -42.42
N LYS A 6 8.43 11.09 -42.33
CA LYS A 6 9.15 11.42 -41.11
C LYS A 6 8.41 12.55 -40.38
N PHE A 7 7.89 12.26 -39.19
CA PHE A 7 7.44 13.29 -38.25
C PHE A 7 8.62 13.71 -37.36
N TYR A 8 8.99 14.98 -37.40
CA TYR A 8 9.91 15.59 -36.45
C TYR A 8 9.07 16.28 -35.36
N VAL A 9 9.16 15.79 -34.13
CA VAL A 9 8.66 16.52 -32.95
C VAL A 9 9.84 17.19 -32.28
N THR A 10 9.93 18.51 -32.41
CA THR A 10 10.95 19.33 -31.73
C THR A 10 10.44 19.66 -30.33
N VAL A 11 10.98 18.99 -29.30
CA VAL A 11 10.76 19.38 -27.90
C VAL A 11 11.78 20.45 -27.53
N LYS A 12 11.30 21.69 -27.38
CA LYS A 12 12.11 22.84 -26.96
C LYS A 12 12.22 22.82 -25.43
N LEU A 13 13.33 22.31 -24.91
CA LEU A 13 13.66 22.43 -23.48
C LEU A 13 14.19 23.85 -23.22
N LEU A 14 13.40 24.67 -22.52
CA LEU A 14 13.85 25.91 -21.89
C LEU A 14 14.43 25.54 -20.52
N PHE A 15 15.76 25.40 -20.45
CA PHE A 15 16.50 25.33 -19.18
C PHE A 15 17.07 26.71 -18.89
N GLN A 16 16.58 27.32 -17.82
CA GLN A 16 17.07 28.58 -17.28
C GLN A 16 18.36 28.30 -16.51
N GLU A 17 19.42 29.01 -16.90
CA GLU A 17 20.78 28.88 -16.37
C GLU A 17 20.89 29.37 -14.92
N HIS A 18 21.40 28.53 -14.01
CA HIS A 18 22.24 29.01 -12.93
C HIS A 18 23.42 28.05 -12.68
N ARG A 19 24.58 28.60 -13.02
CA ARG A 19 25.97 28.19 -12.83
C ARG A 19 26.22 27.27 -11.62
N CYS A 20 26.87 26.13 -11.86
CA CYS A 20 28.08 25.74 -11.14
C CYS A 20 28.85 24.69 -11.96
N ALA A 21 30.07 25.04 -12.37
CA ALA A 21 30.97 24.18 -13.14
C ALA A 21 31.66 23.17 -12.22
N LEU A 22 32.04 22.01 -12.81
CA LEU A 22 32.83 20.88 -12.28
C LEU A 22 32.01 19.65 -11.85
N CYS A 23 31.65 18.81 -12.84
CA CYS A 23 31.95 17.38 -12.84
C CYS A 23 31.57 16.78 -14.20
N TRP A 24 32.50 16.91 -15.13
CA TRP A 24 32.53 16.22 -16.41
C TRP A 24 32.96 14.77 -16.13
N HIS A 25 32.16 13.76 -16.47
CA HIS A 25 32.59 12.46 -17.00
C HIS A 25 31.36 11.63 -17.45
N ALA A 26 31.30 11.48 -18.78
CA ALA A 26 30.55 10.58 -19.65
C ALA A 26 29.72 9.42 -19.06
N VAL A 27 28.48 9.27 -19.56
CA VAL A 27 28.02 8.04 -20.26
C VAL A 27 26.98 8.45 -21.33
N THR A 28 27.36 8.37 -22.60
CA THR A 28 26.43 8.35 -23.74
C THR A 28 26.08 6.90 -24.06
N GLN A 29 24.80 6.51 -24.01
CA GLN A 29 24.35 5.27 -24.66
C GLN A 29 23.16 5.51 -25.58
N LYS A 30 23.33 4.90 -26.76
CA LYS A 30 22.61 5.03 -28.02
C LYS A 30 21.54 3.94 -28.04
N ILE A 31 20.25 4.29 -28.00
CA ILE A 31 19.17 3.30 -28.13
C ILE A 31 18.85 3.15 -29.63
N SER A 32 19.22 2.00 -30.18
CA SER A 32 18.76 1.51 -31.49
C SER A 32 17.66 0.48 -31.26
N MET A 33 16.44 0.75 -31.72
CA MET A 33 15.33 -0.20 -31.65
C MET A 33 15.25 -1.00 -32.96
N GLU A 34 15.53 -2.31 -32.90
CA GLU A 34 15.15 -3.25 -33.95
C GLU A 34 13.78 -3.87 -33.61
N LYS A 35 12.86 -3.76 -34.55
CA LYS A 35 11.58 -4.49 -34.56
C LYS A 35 11.89 -5.94 -34.90
N ASN A 36 11.51 -6.89 -34.04
CA ASN A 36 11.26 -8.24 -34.48
C ASN A 36 10.04 -8.86 -33.81
N GLN A 37 9.35 -9.65 -34.63
CA GLN A 37 8.00 -10.18 -34.51
C GLN A 37 7.88 -11.19 -33.37
N PHE A 38 6.81 -11.11 -32.59
CA PHE A 38 6.34 -12.23 -31.77
C PHE A 38 4.80 -12.21 -31.72
N SER A 39 4.19 -13.24 -32.29
CA SER A 39 2.75 -13.54 -32.16
C SER A 39 2.50 -14.21 -30.81
N PRO A 40 1.38 -13.95 -30.11
CA PRO A 40 1.19 -14.47 -28.76
C PRO A 40 0.60 -15.89 -28.79
N PRO A 41 0.95 -16.77 -27.84
CA PRO A 41 0.03 -17.78 -27.36
C PRO A 41 -0.71 -17.27 -26.10
N ASN A 42 -1.88 -17.88 -25.90
CA ASN A 42 -2.96 -17.57 -24.98
C ASN A 42 -2.58 -17.31 -23.50
N ASN A 43 -3.43 -16.46 -22.89
CA ASN A 43 -3.69 -16.30 -21.45
C ASN A 43 -2.50 -16.06 -20.53
N GLU A 44 -2.12 -14.79 -20.40
CA GLU A 44 -1.74 -14.14 -19.13
C GLU A 44 -1.61 -12.64 -19.40
N ILE A 45 -2.57 -11.83 -18.94
CA ILE A 45 -2.45 -10.37 -18.97
C ILE A 45 -2.42 -9.87 -17.53
N ILE A 46 -1.21 -9.65 -17.01
CA ILE A 46 -0.96 -8.66 -15.95
C ILE A 46 -0.11 -7.57 -16.58
N GLY A 47 -0.77 -6.52 -17.07
CA GLY A 47 -0.09 -5.34 -17.60
C GLY A 47 0.36 -4.44 -16.45
N TYR A 48 1.65 -4.51 -16.09
CA TYR A 48 2.28 -3.51 -15.23
C TYR A 48 2.78 -2.34 -16.07
N TYR A 49 2.32 -1.13 -15.75
CA TYR A 49 2.89 0.12 -16.23
C TYR A 49 4.34 0.23 -15.71
N GLN A 50 5.33 0.15 -16.60
CA GLN A 50 6.74 0.29 -16.24
C GLN A 50 7.16 1.76 -16.30
N SER A 51 7.42 2.34 -15.13
CA SER A 51 8.29 3.51 -15.00
C SER A 51 9.75 3.03 -15.11
N THR A 52 10.52 3.62 -16.03
CA THR A 52 11.90 3.23 -16.35
C THR A 52 12.91 3.82 -15.36
N ALA A 53 12.80 3.49 -14.08
CA ALA A 53 13.82 3.83 -13.08
C ALA A 53 14.27 2.55 -12.34
N SER A 54 15.57 2.28 -12.43
CA SER A 54 16.31 1.21 -11.72
C SER A 54 16.10 -0.24 -12.19
N LEU A 55 16.97 -0.68 -13.11
CA LEU A 55 17.20 -2.08 -13.49
C LEU A 55 18.10 -2.85 -12.50
N ALA A 56 18.21 -2.41 -11.24
CA ALA A 56 19.03 -3.07 -10.22
C ALA A 56 18.16 -3.51 -9.04
N THR A 57 17.54 -4.70 -9.19
CA THR A 57 17.21 -5.71 -8.17
C THR A 57 15.95 -6.47 -8.61
N ARG A 58 16.09 -7.39 -9.58
CA ARG A 58 15.08 -8.42 -9.82
C ARG A 58 15.15 -9.45 -8.70
N ARG A 59 14.52 -9.19 -7.56
CA ARG A 59 14.13 -10.28 -6.65
C ARG A 59 12.76 -10.77 -7.09
N ARG A 60 12.74 -11.90 -7.81
CA ARG A 60 11.56 -12.78 -7.82
C ARG A 60 11.34 -13.21 -6.38
N TYR A 61 10.43 -12.56 -5.66
CA TYR A 61 10.08 -12.96 -4.31
C TYR A 61 9.14 -14.17 -4.43
N ILE A 62 9.72 -15.37 -4.41
CA ILE A 62 8.98 -16.59 -4.08
C ILE A 62 8.79 -16.48 -2.56
N GLY A 63 7.61 -16.08 -2.13
CA GLY A 63 7.32 -15.73 -0.73
C GLY A 63 7.70 -16.86 0.23
N MET A 64 8.71 -16.61 1.07
CA MET A 64 8.77 -17.30 2.35
C MET A 64 7.80 -16.57 3.27
N PRO A 65 6.70 -17.21 3.73
CA PRO A 65 5.85 -16.60 4.74
C PRO A 65 6.67 -16.33 5.99
N ALA A 66 6.36 -15.26 6.71
CA ALA A 66 6.93 -15.04 8.04
C ALA A 66 6.65 -16.31 8.88
N PRO A 67 7.68 -16.97 9.44
CA PRO A 67 7.55 -18.34 9.94
C PRO A 67 6.63 -18.50 11.17
N PHE A 68 6.07 -17.40 11.72
CA PHE A 68 5.37 -17.40 13.00
C PHE A 68 4.10 -16.52 13.04
N GLY A 69 3.45 -16.26 11.91
CA GLY A 69 2.19 -15.50 11.86
C GLY A 69 0.98 -16.35 11.46
N ASN A 70 -0.19 -16.09 12.04
CA ASN A 70 -1.48 -16.66 11.65
C ASN A 70 -2.01 -16.07 10.33
N LEU A 71 -1.28 -15.13 9.69
CA LEU A 71 -1.68 -14.49 8.45
C LEU A 71 -1.33 -15.34 7.22
N HIS A 72 -2.35 -15.64 6.44
CA HIS A 72 -2.29 -16.35 5.17
C HIS A 72 -2.72 -15.43 4.02
N LEU A 73 -1.80 -15.17 3.09
CA LEU A 73 -2.14 -14.46 1.86
C LEU A 73 -2.66 -15.46 0.84
N VAL A 74 -3.90 -15.25 0.39
CA VAL A 74 -4.63 -16.18 -0.50
C VAL A 74 -5.30 -15.42 -1.64
N ASN A 75 -5.44 -16.06 -2.81
CA ASN A 75 -6.10 -15.43 -3.96
C ASN A 75 -7.64 -15.39 -3.79
N SER A 76 -8.19 -16.33 -3.02
CA SER A 76 -9.61 -16.41 -2.69
C SER A 76 -9.77 -16.65 -1.20
N LEU A 77 -10.62 -15.85 -0.55
CA LEU A 77 -10.91 -16.06 0.87
C LEU A 77 -11.72 -17.35 1.06
N PRO A 78 -11.49 -18.09 2.16
CA PRO A 78 -12.27 -19.28 2.46
C PRO A 78 -13.75 -18.92 2.63
N ALA A 79 -14.64 -19.85 2.26
CA ALA A 79 -16.08 -19.71 2.45
C ALA A 79 -16.53 -19.81 3.93
N GLN A 80 -15.59 -20.00 4.87
CA GLN A 80 -15.87 -20.23 6.28
C GLN A 80 -16.34 -18.98 7.02
N GLN A 81 -16.98 -19.21 8.19
CA GLN A 81 -17.44 -18.15 9.09
C GLN A 81 -16.25 -17.55 9.86
N GLY A 82 -16.17 -16.23 9.88
CA GLY A 82 -15.14 -15.47 10.60
C GLY A 82 -15.52 -14.00 10.71
N ILE A 83 -14.72 -13.23 11.44
CA ILE A 83 -14.88 -11.78 11.52
C ILE A 83 -14.26 -11.18 10.26
N SER A 84 -15.09 -10.55 9.43
CA SER A 84 -14.64 -9.79 8.26
C SER A 84 -14.37 -8.34 8.65
N VAL A 85 -13.18 -7.86 8.31
CA VAL A 85 -12.75 -6.46 8.49
C VAL A 85 -12.66 -5.83 7.11
N PRO A 86 -13.61 -4.96 6.72
CA PRO A 86 -13.55 -4.25 5.44
C PRO A 86 -12.28 -3.39 5.33
N SER A 87 -11.78 -3.22 4.11
CA SER A 87 -10.66 -2.32 3.88
C SER A 87 -11.04 -0.87 4.20
N PRO A 88 -10.29 -0.14 5.03
CA PRO A 88 -10.57 1.25 5.33
C PRO A 88 -10.12 2.20 4.20
N LEU A 89 -9.34 1.69 3.24
CA LEU A 89 -8.74 2.43 2.13
C LEU A 89 -8.83 1.62 0.82
N SER A 90 -8.92 2.32 -0.30
CA SER A 90 -8.76 1.69 -1.62
C SER A 90 -7.31 1.72 -2.07
N GLY A 91 -6.81 0.60 -2.58
CA GLY A 91 -5.42 0.46 -3.00
C GLY A 91 -5.00 -0.97 -3.30
N LEU A 92 -3.74 -1.14 -3.68
CA LEU A 92 -3.14 -2.46 -3.92
C LEU A 92 -2.57 -3.01 -2.61
N VAL A 93 -2.98 -4.22 -2.25
CA VAL A 93 -2.53 -4.91 -1.04
C VAL A 93 -1.30 -5.76 -1.32
N PHE A 94 -0.28 -5.62 -0.48
CA PHE A 94 0.98 -6.34 -0.55
C PHE A 94 1.34 -7.00 0.80
N PRO A 95 2.12 -8.10 0.79
CA PRO A 95 2.73 -8.64 2.01
C PRO A 95 3.59 -7.58 2.73
N LEU A 96 3.63 -7.61 4.06
CA LEU A 96 4.50 -6.71 4.84
C LEU A 96 5.98 -6.82 4.45
N GLN A 97 6.42 -7.99 3.98
CA GLN A 97 7.81 -8.23 3.54
C GLN A 97 8.24 -7.33 2.37
N GLN A 98 7.29 -6.69 1.68
CA GLN A 98 7.57 -5.71 0.62
C GLN A 98 7.72 -4.28 1.14
N ALA A 99 7.50 -4.04 2.44
CA ALA A 99 7.76 -2.74 3.04
C ALA A 99 9.26 -2.43 3.02
N ASN A 100 9.60 -1.16 2.76
CA ASN A 100 10.99 -0.70 2.78
C ASN A 100 11.55 -0.61 4.21
N ASP A 101 10.69 -0.49 5.22
CA ASP A 101 11.08 -0.48 6.63
C ASP A 101 11.30 -1.92 7.15
N ALA A 102 12.50 -2.19 7.66
CA ALA A 102 12.90 -3.52 8.12
C ALA A 102 12.09 -4.03 9.33
N LEU A 103 11.65 -3.15 10.23
CA LEU A 103 10.85 -3.52 11.40
C LEU A 103 9.42 -3.91 10.99
N VAL A 104 8.86 -3.16 10.03
CA VAL A 104 7.56 -3.49 9.41
C VAL A 104 7.66 -4.79 8.63
N ALA A 105 8.69 -4.94 7.79
CA ALA A 105 8.90 -6.13 6.97
C ALA A 105 9.13 -7.39 7.81
N ALA A 106 9.68 -7.24 9.02
CA ALA A 106 9.84 -8.32 10.00
C ALA A 106 8.52 -8.69 10.72
N GLY A 107 7.44 -7.91 10.57
CA GLY A 107 6.14 -8.19 11.20
C GLY A 107 6.11 -7.91 12.71
N LEU A 108 7.04 -7.11 13.23
CA LEU A 108 7.12 -6.83 14.68
C LEU A 108 5.93 -6.03 15.20
N CYS A 109 5.24 -5.29 14.33
CA CYS A 109 4.05 -4.50 14.66
C CYS A 109 2.75 -5.33 14.67
N GLY A 110 2.84 -6.65 14.47
CA GLY A 110 1.69 -7.56 14.39
C GLY A 110 1.48 -8.13 13.00
N GLU A 111 0.37 -8.85 12.84
CA GLU A 111 0.00 -9.48 11.59
C GLU A 111 -0.69 -8.46 10.70
N GLY A 112 -0.27 -8.32 9.45
CA GLY A 112 -0.82 -7.25 8.63
C GLY A 112 -0.42 -7.28 7.18
N VAL A 113 -0.77 -6.20 6.49
CA VAL A 113 -0.47 -5.99 5.08
C VAL A 113 -0.08 -4.53 4.83
N LEU A 114 0.64 -4.32 3.74
CA LEU A 114 0.90 -2.99 3.20
C LEU A 114 -0.16 -2.67 2.15
N ILE A 115 -0.69 -1.45 2.15
CA ILE A 115 -1.61 -0.96 1.12
C ILE A 115 -0.94 0.21 0.40
N GLN A 116 -0.67 0.05 -0.89
CA GLN A 116 -0.30 1.17 -1.75
C GLN A 116 -1.57 1.97 -2.10
N LEU A 117 -1.59 3.24 -1.70
CA LEU A 117 -2.78 4.07 -1.69
C LEU A 117 -3.21 4.48 -3.11
N GLN A 118 -4.50 4.33 -3.41
CA GLN A 118 -5.12 4.83 -4.64
C GLN A 118 -6.40 5.65 -4.37
N SER A 119 -6.69 5.89 -3.08
CA SER A 119 -7.74 6.79 -2.61
C SER A 119 -7.14 7.73 -1.58
N ASN A 120 -7.80 8.87 -1.40
CA ASN A 120 -7.35 9.97 -0.56
C ASN A 120 -8.16 10.09 0.74
N ARG A 121 -8.93 9.05 1.12
CA ARG A 121 -9.83 9.06 2.27
C ARG A 121 -9.74 7.78 3.05
N LEU A 122 -9.36 7.90 4.31
CA LEU A 122 -9.45 6.83 5.29
C LEU A 122 -10.87 6.76 5.86
N LEU A 123 -11.54 5.63 5.66
CA LEU A 123 -12.90 5.39 6.14
C LEU A 123 -12.90 4.41 7.31
N ALA A 124 -13.86 4.58 8.23
CA ALA A 124 -14.09 3.65 9.32
C ALA A 124 -14.58 2.29 8.79
N PRO A 125 -13.87 1.17 9.03
CA PRO A 125 -14.28 -0.15 8.54
C PRO A 125 -15.45 -0.75 9.34
N PHE A 126 -15.67 -0.27 10.57
CA PHE A 126 -16.71 -0.71 11.50
C PHE A 126 -17.08 0.40 12.49
N ASP A 127 -18.16 0.19 13.24
CA ASP A 127 -18.55 1.06 14.37
C ASP A 127 -17.63 0.83 15.58
N GLY A 128 -17.23 1.91 16.25
CA GLY A 128 -16.31 1.83 17.37
C GLY A 128 -15.71 3.16 17.79
N THR A 129 -14.42 3.14 18.11
CA THR A 129 -13.65 4.33 18.50
C THR A 129 -12.38 4.46 17.66
N CYS A 130 -12.01 5.68 17.31
CA CYS A 130 -10.75 6.01 16.66
C CYS A 130 -9.87 6.80 17.63
N GLN A 131 -8.63 6.34 17.84
CA GLN A 131 -7.62 7.02 18.63
C GLN A 131 -6.39 7.30 17.77
N ARG A 132 -5.84 8.51 17.90
CA ARG A 132 -4.52 8.87 17.38
C ARG A 132 -3.53 8.75 18.52
N LEU A 133 -2.42 8.05 18.32
CA LEU A 133 -1.42 7.88 19.39
C LEU A 133 -0.39 8.99 19.44
N ASP A 134 -0.17 9.67 18.33
CA ASP A 134 0.78 10.76 18.21
C ASP A 134 0.08 12.03 17.74
N GLN A 135 0.60 13.18 18.17
CA GLN A 135 0.08 14.51 17.78
C GLN A 135 0.10 14.70 16.27
N ALA A 136 1.02 14.01 15.59
CA ALA A 136 1.18 14.03 14.15
C ALA A 136 0.09 13.15 13.47
N GLY A 137 -0.31 12.03 14.07
CA GLY A 137 -1.32 11.12 13.51
C GLY A 137 -0.74 10.04 12.59
N GLN A 138 0.56 9.72 12.73
CA GLN A 138 1.21 8.59 12.07
C GLN A 138 0.54 7.26 12.43
N HIS A 139 0.14 7.09 13.70
CA HIS A 139 -0.43 5.85 14.22
C HIS A 139 -1.87 6.05 14.65
N ILE A 140 -2.77 5.42 13.90
CA ILE A 140 -4.21 5.43 14.13
C ILE A 140 -4.61 4.06 14.65
N ILE A 141 -5.40 4.04 15.72
CA ILE A 141 -5.97 2.82 16.28
C ILE A 141 -7.48 2.91 16.14
N LEU A 142 -8.06 1.95 15.42
CA LEU A 142 -9.49 1.73 15.36
C LEU A 142 -9.84 0.55 16.25
N ARG A 143 -10.73 0.75 17.22
CA ARG A 143 -11.22 -0.31 18.10
C ARG A 143 -12.70 -0.52 17.88
N GLN A 144 -13.10 -1.75 17.58
CA GLN A 144 -14.49 -2.18 17.53
C GLN A 144 -14.98 -2.52 18.94
N HIS A 145 -16.29 -2.45 19.16
CA HIS A 145 -16.94 -2.77 20.44
C HIS A 145 -16.67 -4.19 20.96
N ASN A 146 -16.38 -5.15 20.06
CA ASN A 146 -16.06 -6.54 20.42
C ASN A 146 -14.59 -6.75 20.85
N GLY A 147 -13.79 -5.68 20.93
CA GLY A 147 -12.37 -5.72 21.29
C GLY A 147 -11.42 -5.90 20.11
N LEU A 148 -11.92 -6.06 18.88
CA LEU A 148 -11.07 -6.06 17.68
C LEU A 148 -10.35 -4.71 17.56
N ARG A 149 -9.04 -4.75 17.33
CA ARG A 149 -8.18 -3.59 17.17
C ARG A 149 -7.50 -3.66 15.80
N LEU A 150 -7.63 -2.60 15.02
CA LEU A 150 -6.92 -2.39 13.76
C LEU A 150 -5.99 -1.19 13.92
N ASP A 151 -4.71 -1.42 13.70
CA ASP A 151 -3.67 -0.40 13.73
C ASP A 151 -3.32 0.02 12.30
N ILE A 152 -3.21 1.33 12.10
CA ILE A 152 -2.91 1.94 10.81
C ILE A 152 -1.70 2.84 10.99
N HIS A 153 -0.66 2.60 10.20
CA HIS A 153 0.56 3.38 10.21
C HIS A 153 0.80 4.03 8.86
N PHE A 154 0.96 5.35 8.86
CA PHE A 154 1.51 6.08 7.72
C PHE A 154 3.05 6.14 7.85
N PRO A 155 3.78 6.16 6.72
CA PRO A 155 5.22 6.30 6.74
C PRO A 155 5.64 7.61 7.41
N PRO A 156 6.74 7.63 8.19
CA PRO A 156 7.17 8.82 8.92
C PRO A 156 7.42 10.02 7.99
N GLN A 157 7.87 9.76 6.74
CA GLN A 157 8.12 10.80 5.74
C GLN A 157 6.88 11.65 5.42
N CYS A 158 5.67 11.08 5.53
CA CYS A 158 4.43 11.84 5.32
C CYS A 158 4.18 12.87 6.42
N MET A 159 4.83 12.70 7.57
CA MET A 159 4.56 13.43 8.79
C MET A 159 5.69 14.37 9.22
N ASP A 160 6.90 14.16 8.72
CA ASP A 160 8.05 15.09 8.86
C ASP A 160 7.75 16.50 8.33
N HIS A 161 6.67 16.66 7.55
CA HIS A 161 6.17 17.93 7.04
C HIS A 161 5.11 18.58 7.93
N HIS A 162 5.16 18.35 9.26
CA HIS A 162 4.23 18.91 10.26
C HIS A 162 2.76 18.56 9.99
N GLY A 163 2.49 17.36 9.48
CA GLY A 163 1.13 16.93 9.13
C GLY A 163 0.53 17.60 7.89
N LYS A 164 1.34 18.30 7.08
CA LYS A 164 0.87 18.81 5.78
C LYS A 164 0.35 17.65 4.93
N GLY A 165 -0.79 17.86 4.31
CA GLY A 165 -1.46 16.84 3.51
C GLY A 165 -2.30 15.87 4.32
N PHE A 166 -2.47 16.06 5.64
CA PHE A 166 -3.47 15.35 6.45
C PHE A 166 -4.57 16.33 6.87
N ASP A 167 -5.83 15.95 6.64
CA ASP A 167 -7.03 16.69 7.03
C ASP A 167 -7.97 15.79 7.83
N TRP A 168 -7.84 15.85 9.16
CA TRP A 168 -8.58 15.04 10.11
C TRP A 168 -10.03 15.50 10.21
N GLN A 169 -10.96 14.56 9.99
CA GLN A 169 -12.41 14.83 10.00
C GLN A 169 -13.06 14.52 11.36
N ILE A 170 -12.26 14.11 12.33
CA ILE A 170 -12.70 13.70 13.66
C ILE A 170 -11.76 14.29 14.72
N GLN A 171 -12.29 14.41 15.94
CA GLN A 171 -11.50 14.74 17.11
C GLN A 171 -10.66 13.54 17.56
N GLU A 172 -9.65 13.81 18.39
CA GLU A 172 -8.92 12.76 19.09
C GLU A 172 -9.89 11.93 19.95
N GLN A 173 -9.71 10.60 19.94
CA GLN A 173 -10.53 9.67 20.72
C GLN A 173 -12.04 9.74 20.43
N ALA A 174 -12.41 9.93 19.15
CA ALA A 174 -13.81 10.01 18.74
C ALA A 174 -14.48 8.63 18.62
N LYS A 175 -15.79 8.59 18.87
CA LYS A 175 -16.66 7.50 18.41
C LYS A 175 -16.84 7.61 16.90
N ILE A 176 -16.86 6.47 16.22
CA ILE A 176 -16.94 6.38 14.76
C ILE A 176 -18.02 5.40 14.33
N ASN A 177 -18.67 5.69 13.21
CA ASN A 177 -19.61 4.79 12.55
C ASN A 177 -18.98 4.21 11.28
N LYS A 178 -19.34 2.99 10.91
CA LYS A 178 -18.89 2.36 9.66
C LYS A 178 -19.14 3.29 8.47
N GLY A 179 -18.11 3.47 7.66
CA GLY A 179 -18.11 4.33 6.48
C GLY A 179 -17.92 5.81 6.73
N GLN A 180 -17.83 6.24 7.99
CA GLN A 180 -17.45 7.61 8.33
C GLN A 180 -16.04 7.93 7.81
N CYS A 181 -15.89 9.10 7.20
CA CYS A 181 -14.58 9.62 6.83
C CYS A 181 -13.83 10.05 8.10
N LEU A 182 -12.64 9.50 8.31
CA LEU A 182 -11.81 9.77 9.49
C LEU A 182 -10.71 10.78 9.17
N LEU A 183 -10.11 10.62 8.00
CA LEU A 183 -8.98 11.41 7.55
C LEU A 183 -9.04 11.52 6.02
N GLN A 184 -8.86 12.74 5.50
CA GLN A 184 -8.53 12.97 4.10
C GLN A 184 -7.03 13.28 3.99
N PHE A 185 -6.39 12.88 2.89
CA PHE A 185 -4.99 13.19 2.69
C PHE A 185 -4.62 13.44 1.22
N ASP A 186 -3.52 14.15 0.98
CA ASP A 186 -3.09 14.52 -0.37
C ASP A 186 -2.04 13.55 -0.94
N LEU A 187 -2.50 12.67 -1.83
CA LEU A 187 -1.64 11.70 -2.52
C LEU A 187 -0.58 12.35 -3.40
N ALA A 188 -0.84 13.52 -3.98
CA ALA A 188 0.12 14.24 -4.81
C ALA A 188 1.25 14.81 -3.93
N LEU A 189 0.90 15.33 -2.75
CA LEU A 189 1.91 15.73 -1.77
C LEU A 189 2.74 14.55 -1.29
N PHE A 190 2.12 13.42 -0.97
CA PHE A 190 2.85 12.22 -0.50
C PHE A 190 3.80 11.68 -1.57
N SER A 191 3.41 11.75 -2.84
CA SER A 191 4.26 11.35 -3.97
C SER A 191 5.51 12.22 -4.14
N ASN A 192 5.59 13.39 -3.52
CA ASN A 192 6.81 14.20 -3.49
C ASN A 192 7.83 13.69 -2.45
N TRP A 193 7.39 12.87 -1.50
CA TRP A 193 8.19 12.39 -0.36
C TRP A 193 8.44 10.89 -0.40
N LEU A 194 7.61 10.16 -1.13
CA LEU A 194 7.63 8.72 -1.26
C LEU A 194 7.57 8.34 -2.75
N ASP A 195 8.33 7.32 -3.14
CA ASP A 195 8.25 6.74 -4.49
C ASP A 195 6.83 6.24 -4.82
N ALA A 196 6.13 5.72 -3.81
CA ALA A 196 4.72 5.37 -3.86
C ALA A 196 4.06 5.60 -2.48
N PRO A 197 2.96 6.35 -2.38
CA PRO A 197 2.23 6.50 -1.14
C PRO A 197 1.67 5.15 -0.65
N TYR A 198 1.96 4.78 0.59
CA TYR A 198 1.49 3.54 1.19
C TYR A 198 1.07 3.75 2.64
N CYS A 199 0.35 2.78 3.19
CA CYS A 199 0.14 2.63 4.63
C CYS A 199 0.30 1.17 5.03
N VAL A 200 0.55 0.96 6.31
CA VAL A 200 0.64 -0.38 6.92
C VAL A 200 -0.59 -0.58 7.77
N MET A 201 -1.24 -1.74 7.62
CA MET A 201 -2.43 -2.13 8.36
C MET A 201 -2.11 -3.39 9.14
N THR A 202 -2.17 -3.34 10.47
CA THR A 202 -1.89 -4.50 11.32
C THR A 202 -3.00 -4.79 12.32
N LEU A 203 -3.13 -6.07 12.64
CA LEU A 203 -3.87 -6.59 13.76
C LEU A 203 -2.84 -6.96 14.84
N PRO A 204 -2.91 -6.35 16.03
CA PRO A 204 -2.08 -6.79 17.15
C PRO A 204 -2.33 -8.27 17.45
N GLN A 205 -1.28 -8.98 17.88
CA GLN A 205 -1.42 -10.39 18.25
C GLN A 205 -2.47 -10.56 19.34
N HIS A 206 -3.35 -11.54 19.16
CA HIS A 206 -4.43 -11.82 20.09
C HIS A 206 -4.63 -13.32 20.25
N THR A 207 -4.78 -13.78 21.50
CA THR A 207 -4.83 -15.22 21.84
C THR A 207 -6.01 -15.95 21.20
N LYS A 208 -7.11 -15.25 20.93
CA LYS A 208 -8.31 -15.79 20.28
C LYS A 208 -8.18 -15.93 18.76
N PHE A 209 -7.19 -15.33 18.10
CA PHE A 209 -7.02 -15.50 16.66
C PHE A 209 -6.44 -16.88 16.37
N ASN A 210 -7.10 -17.62 15.48
CA ASN A 210 -6.63 -18.91 14.98
C ASN A 210 -5.91 -18.73 13.65
N ARG A 211 -6.60 -18.08 12.69
CA ARG A 211 -6.10 -17.80 11.34
C ARG A 211 -6.61 -16.46 10.87
N ILE A 212 -5.78 -15.77 10.10
CA ILE A 212 -6.12 -14.52 9.45
C ILE A 212 -5.85 -14.70 7.96
N TRP A 213 -6.77 -14.26 7.11
CA TRP A 213 -6.57 -14.24 5.67
C TRP A 213 -6.64 -12.82 5.12
N SER A 214 -5.83 -12.55 4.11
CA SER A 214 -5.93 -11.35 3.28
C SER A 214 -5.65 -11.70 1.82
N ARG A 215 -6.12 -10.88 0.88
CA ARG A 215 -5.85 -11.06 -0.54
C ARG A 215 -4.83 -10.02 -1.02
N PRO A 216 -3.74 -10.44 -1.67
CA PRO A 216 -2.76 -9.52 -2.24
C PRO A 216 -3.25 -9.01 -3.61
N CYS A 217 -4.34 -8.25 -3.62
CA CYS A 217 -4.94 -7.68 -4.82
C CYS A 217 -5.41 -6.24 -4.58
N TYR A 218 -6.01 -5.62 -5.60
CA TYR A 218 -6.71 -4.36 -5.38
C TYR A 218 -7.89 -4.56 -4.43
N HIS A 219 -7.98 -3.72 -3.40
CA HIS A 219 -9.12 -3.63 -2.51
C HIS A 219 -9.79 -2.28 -2.70
N GLN A 220 -11.12 -2.28 -2.80
CA GLN A 220 -11.96 -1.10 -2.70
C GLN A 220 -12.40 -0.90 -1.24
N ALA A 221 -12.27 0.33 -0.75
CA ALA A 221 -12.67 0.71 0.61
C ALA A 221 -14.12 0.30 0.90
N LEU A 222 -14.33 -0.29 2.09
CA LEU A 222 -15.60 -0.78 2.64
C LEU A 222 -16.30 -1.91 1.87
N VAL A 223 -15.85 -2.22 0.66
CA VAL A 223 -16.40 -3.28 -0.19
C VAL A 223 -15.60 -4.55 0.00
N ASP A 224 -14.29 -4.49 -0.21
CA ASP A 224 -13.42 -5.65 -0.10
C ASP A 224 -12.99 -5.89 1.35
N PRO A 225 -13.04 -7.14 1.84
CA PRO A 225 -12.47 -7.51 3.13
C PRO A 225 -10.95 -7.40 3.09
N LEU A 226 -10.38 -6.56 3.96
CA LEU A 226 -8.94 -6.50 4.19
C LEU A 226 -8.45 -7.72 4.95
N PHE A 227 -9.15 -8.07 6.02
CA PHE A 227 -8.87 -9.27 6.80
C PHE A 227 -10.13 -10.11 6.98
N LEU A 228 -9.98 -11.42 6.89
CA LEU A 228 -10.94 -12.40 7.41
C LEU A 228 -10.27 -13.12 8.57
N ILE A 229 -10.89 -13.10 9.74
CA ILE A 229 -10.30 -13.63 10.98
C ILE A 229 -11.13 -14.80 11.48
N GLU A 230 -10.52 -15.98 11.55
CA GLU A 230 -11.06 -17.14 12.25
C GLU A 230 -10.65 -17.07 13.73
N LEU A 231 -11.63 -17.24 14.61
CA LEU A 231 -11.41 -17.33 16.04
C LEU A 231 -11.20 -18.78 16.47
N LYS A 232 -10.39 -18.99 17.50
CA LYS A 232 -10.30 -20.30 18.16
C LYS A 232 -11.65 -20.64 18.79
N THR A 233 -12.15 -21.84 18.53
CA THR A 233 -13.32 -22.38 19.22
C THR A 233 -12.94 -22.62 20.68
N THR A 234 -13.47 -21.82 21.60
CA THR A 234 -13.38 -22.13 23.02
C THR A 234 -14.36 -23.24 23.31
N GLU A 235 -13.90 -24.47 23.52
CA GLU A 235 -14.77 -25.50 24.09
C GLU A 235 -15.26 -25.04 25.47
N PRO A 236 -16.56 -25.18 25.79
CA PRO A 236 -17.03 -24.97 27.15
C PRO A 236 -16.45 -26.09 28.02
N GLY A 237 -15.50 -25.72 28.90
CA GLY A 237 -14.97 -26.59 29.95
C GLY A 237 -15.98 -26.83 31.06
#